data_AF-R1GYE2-F1
#
_entry.id   AF-R1GYE2-F1
#
_cell.length_a   1.000
_cell.length_b   1.000
_cell.length_c   1.000
_cell.angle_alpha   90.00
_cell.angle_beta   90.00
_cell.angle_gamma   90.00
#
_symmetry.space_group_name_H-M   'P 1'
#
loop_
_entity.id
_entity.type
_entity.pdbx_description
1 polymer ?
#
loop_
_entity_poly.entity_id
_entity_poly.type
_entity_poly.pdbx_seq_one_letter_code
_entity_poly.pdbx_strand_id
1 'polypeptide(L)'
;MLEEMPGCEVVMHDLHGLPMCNLSKFKKVLIGASIRYGHFHPSLLSFIHAHHEQLEVANAAFFCVNLTARKPEKQTPQTNAYMKKFLHSSPWKPKNLGVFAGALQYSKYNWWQTRIIQLIMKVTGGSTDTSRDIEFTDWDKVRVFVRDFWQKR
;
A
#
# COMPACT_ATOMS: atom_id res chain seq x y z
N MET A 1 -14.48 -0.57 2.06
CA MET A 1 -14.46 -0.41 0.58
C MET A 1 -15.78 -0.89 -0.03
N LEU A 2 -16.20 -2.13 0.19
CA LEU A 2 -17.49 -2.65 -0.31
C LEU A 2 -18.71 -1.91 0.26
N GLU A 3 -18.69 -1.51 1.53
CA GLU A 3 -19.77 -0.74 2.15
C GLU A 3 -19.98 0.65 1.54
N GLU A 4 -18.95 1.23 0.91
CA GLU A 4 -19.05 2.53 0.23
C GLU A 4 -19.26 2.41 -1.29
N MET A 5 -19.36 1.19 -1.82
CA MET A 5 -19.42 0.92 -3.26
C MET A 5 -20.45 -0.17 -3.59
N PRO A 6 -21.75 0.05 -3.29
CA PRO A 6 -22.79 -0.94 -3.53
C PRO A 6 -22.87 -1.30 -5.02
N GLY A 7 -23.04 -2.60 -5.30
CA GLY A 7 -23.19 -3.13 -6.67
C GLY A 7 -21.87 -3.39 -7.43
N CYS A 8 -20.72 -3.28 -6.77
CA CYS A 8 -19.43 -3.64 -7.37
C CYS A 8 -19.01 -5.06 -6.96
N GLU A 9 -18.67 -5.89 -7.94
CA GLU A 9 -17.94 -7.14 -7.70
C GLU A 9 -16.45 -6.82 -7.53
N VAL A 10 -15.83 -7.38 -6.49
CA VAL A 10 -14.40 -7.20 -6.22
C VAL A 10 -13.71 -8.54 -6.30
N VAL A 11 -12.73 -8.62 -7.21
CA VAL A 11 -11.82 -9.77 -7.31
C VAL A 11 -10.51 -9.38 -6.66
N MET A 12 -10.04 -10.19 -5.70
CA MET A 12 -8.75 -10.00 -5.05
C MET A 12 -7.74 -11.01 -5.56
N HIS A 13 -6.55 -10.53 -5.88
CA HIS A 13 -5.42 -11.37 -6.24
C HIS A 13 -4.21 -11.05 -5.36
N ASP A 14 -3.53 -12.11 -4.90
CA ASP A 14 -2.24 -11.96 -4.24
C ASP A 14 -1.13 -11.79 -5.28
N LEU A 15 -0.44 -10.64 -5.25
CA LEU A 15 0.67 -10.35 -6.14
C LEU A 15 1.84 -11.32 -5.98
N HIS A 16 2.01 -11.96 -4.82
CA HIS A 16 3.08 -12.94 -4.60
C HIS A 16 2.91 -14.19 -5.49
N GLY A 17 1.68 -14.51 -5.88
CA GLY A 17 1.39 -15.58 -6.84
C GLY A 17 1.60 -15.21 -8.31
N LEU A 18 2.01 -13.97 -8.61
CA LEU A 18 2.20 -13.43 -9.97
C LEU A 18 1.00 -13.72 -10.89
N PRO A 19 -0.19 -13.25 -10.54
CA PRO A 19 -1.42 -13.60 -11.25
C PRO A 19 -1.38 -13.09 -12.70
N MET A 20 -1.74 -13.98 -13.63
CA MET A 20 -1.96 -13.65 -15.04
C MET A 20 -3.44 -13.32 -15.25
N CYS A 21 -3.81 -12.07 -14.98
CA CYS A 21 -5.17 -11.56 -15.17
C CYS A 21 -5.23 -10.55 -16.33
N ASN A 22 -6.30 -10.58 -17.11
CA ASN A 22 -6.57 -9.54 -18.10
C ASN A 22 -7.23 -8.34 -17.39
N LEU A 23 -6.44 -7.28 -17.16
CA LEU A 23 -6.87 -6.08 -16.44
C LEU A 23 -7.93 -5.28 -17.21
N SER A 24 -7.99 -5.40 -18.54
CA SER A 24 -9.00 -4.72 -19.37
C SER A 24 -10.43 -5.19 -19.09
N LYS A 25 -10.62 -6.32 -18.39
CA LYS A 25 -11.94 -6.78 -17.93
C LYS A 25 -12.47 -5.99 -16.74
N PHE A 26 -11.62 -5.21 -16.07
CA PHE A 26 -11.99 -4.46 -14.88
C PHE A 26 -12.14 -2.98 -15.19
N LYS A 27 -13.22 -2.38 -14.68
CA LYS A 27 -13.46 -0.93 -14.78
C LYS A 27 -12.42 -0.11 -14.03
N LYS A 28 -11.89 -0.67 -12.94
CA LYS A 28 -10.99 -0.05 -11.97
C LYS A 28 -10.01 -1.10 -11.46
N VAL A 29 -8.75 -0.73 -11.33
CA VAL A 29 -7.69 -1.61 -10.80
C VAL A 29 -7.03 -0.90 -9.62
N LEU A 30 -6.87 -1.61 -8.51
CA LEU A 30 -6.22 -1.06 -7.32
C LEU A 30 -5.07 -1.97 -6.92
N ILE A 31 -3.86 -1.43 -6.91
CA ILE A 31 -2.65 -2.14 -6.50
C ILE A 31 -2.23 -1.64 -5.11
N GLY A 32 -2.11 -2.55 -4.15
CA GLY A 32 -1.65 -2.27 -2.80
C GLY A 32 -0.36 -3.01 -2.49
N ALA A 33 0.61 -2.34 -1.86
CA ALA A 33 1.84 -3.00 -1.43
C ALA A 33 2.34 -2.48 -0.07
N SER A 34 2.77 -3.41 0.79
CA SER A 34 3.41 -3.08 2.06
C SER A 34 4.93 -3.04 1.93
N ILE A 35 5.59 -2.17 2.70
CA ILE A 35 7.04 -2.20 2.87
C ILE A 35 7.42 -3.20 3.96
N ARG A 36 8.33 -4.11 3.62
CA ARG A 36 8.96 -5.03 4.58
C ARG A 36 10.47 -4.88 4.48
N TYR A 37 11.13 -4.74 5.63
CA TYR A 37 12.59 -4.58 5.73
C TYR A 37 13.16 -3.50 4.80
N GLY A 38 12.42 -2.41 4.58
CA GLY A 38 12.87 -1.26 3.76
C GLY A 38 12.62 -1.38 2.26
N HIS A 39 11.95 -2.44 1.78
CA HIS A 39 11.69 -2.64 0.36
C HIS A 39 10.26 -3.12 0.09
N PHE A 40 9.78 -2.87 -1.14
CA PHE A 40 8.61 -3.59 -1.67
C PHE A 40 8.99 -5.02 -2.01
N HIS A 41 8.02 -5.92 -1.98
CA HIS A 41 8.24 -7.28 -2.47
C HIS A 41 8.52 -7.24 -4.00
N PRO A 42 9.48 -8.03 -4.52
CA PRO A 42 9.84 -8.01 -5.95
C PRO A 42 8.66 -8.25 -6.89
N SER A 43 7.69 -9.05 -6.45
CA SER A 43 6.50 -9.38 -7.24
C SER A 43 5.67 -8.15 -7.63
N LEU A 44 5.75 -7.04 -6.89
CA LEU A 44 5.09 -5.79 -7.27
C LEU A 44 5.61 -5.29 -8.62
N LEU A 45 6.94 -5.18 -8.77
CA LEU A 45 7.55 -4.71 -10.00
C LEU A 45 7.40 -5.74 -11.12
N SER A 46 7.52 -7.04 -10.81
CA SER A 46 7.26 -8.10 -11.79
C SER A 46 5.85 -8.02 -12.37
N PHE A 47 4.84 -7.83 -11.52
CA PHE A 47 3.45 -7.67 -11.96
C PHE A 47 3.27 -6.41 -12.82
N ILE A 48 3.84 -5.27 -12.39
CA ILE A 48 3.75 -4.02 -13.16
C ILE A 48 4.41 -4.16 -14.52
N HIS A 49 5.57 -4.82 -14.61
CA HIS A 49 6.23 -5.06 -15.89
C HIS A 49 5.39 -5.95 -16.81
N ALA A 50 4.80 -7.03 -16.28
CA ALA A 50 3.99 -7.95 -17.06
C ALA A 50 2.69 -7.29 -17.59
N HIS A 51 2.14 -6.32 -16.86
CA HIS A 51 0.84 -5.70 -17.16
C HIS A 51 0.91 -4.21 -17.49
N HIS A 52 2.09 -3.69 -17.80
CA HIS A 52 2.34 -2.25 -17.94
C HIS A 52 1.38 -1.56 -18.91
N GLU A 53 1.25 -2.08 -20.12
CA GLU A 53 0.37 -1.51 -21.15
C GLU A 53 -1.09 -1.46 -20.71
N GLN A 54 -1.56 -2.51 -20.02
CA GLN A 54 -2.92 -2.57 -19.51
C GLN A 54 -3.12 -1.61 -18.34
N LEU A 55 -2.10 -1.40 -17.50
CA LEU A 55 -2.15 -0.46 -16.37
C LEU A 55 -2.14 1.01 -16.80
N GLU A 56 -1.51 1.33 -17.94
CA GLU A 56 -1.51 2.69 -18.51
C GLU A 56 -2.89 3.11 -19.04
N VAL A 57 -3.63 2.16 -19.63
CA VAL A 57 -4.99 2.42 -20.14
C VAL A 57 -6.07 2.16 -19.09
N ALA A 58 -5.79 1.33 -18.08
CA ALA A 58 -6.72 1.08 -16.99
C ALA A 58 -6.83 2.28 -16.07
N ASN A 59 -8.01 2.46 -15.48
CA ASN A 59 -8.22 3.40 -14.40
C ASN A 59 -7.64 2.83 -13.11
N ALA A 60 -6.31 2.81 -13.05
CA ALA A 60 -5.54 2.13 -12.04
C ALA A 60 -5.00 3.10 -10.97
N ALA A 61 -4.98 2.65 -9.73
CA ALA A 61 -4.43 3.40 -8.59
C ALA A 61 -3.46 2.54 -7.79
N PHE A 62 -2.54 3.20 -7.10
CA PHE A 62 -1.58 2.54 -6.22
C PHE A 62 -1.64 3.11 -4.81
N PHE A 63 -1.52 2.24 -3.81
CA PHE A 63 -1.25 2.69 -2.45
C PHE A 63 -0.15 1.87 -1.81
N CYS A 64 0.63 2.51 -0.94
CA CYS A 64 1.63 1.83 -0.14
C CYS A 64 1.34 1.92 1.35
N VAL A 65 1.68 0.85 2.07
CA VAL A 65 1.55 0.77 3.52
C VAL A 65 2.94 0.67 4.15
N ASN A 66 3.26 1.60 5.05
CA ASN A 66 4.53 1.60 5.77
C ASN A 66 4.42 2.35 7.11
N LEU A 67 4.99 1.79 8.18
CA LEU A 67 4.90 2.35 9.54
C LEU A 67 5.47 3.77 9.67
N THR A 68 6.34 4.21 8.75
CA THR A 68 6.87 5.58 8.79
C THR A 68 5.84 6.62 8.37
N ALA A 69 4.79 6.23 7.64
CA ALA A 69 3.69 7.10 7.25
C ALA A 69 2.79 7.54 8.42
N ARG A 70 3.02 7.04 9.65
CA ARG A 70 2.39 7.60 10.85
C ARG A 70 2.88 9.01 11.18
N LYS A 71 4.04 9.39 10.63
CA LYS A 71 4.62 10.72 10.85
C LYS A 71 4.07 11.74 9.85
N PRO A 72 3.66 12.94 10.28
CA PRO A 72 3.07 13.93 9.38
C PRO A 72 3.95 14.33 8.20
N GLU A 73 5.28 14.29 8.37
CA GLU A 73 6.25 14.61 7.34
C GLU A 73 6.56 13.45 6.38
N LYS A 74 5.89 12.29 6.50
CA LYS A 74 6.11 11.10 5.66
C LYS A 74 4.81 10.45 5.16
N GLN A 75 3.67 11.09 5.38
CA GLN A 75 2.36 10.50 5.15
C GLN A 75 1.75 10.81 3.78
N THR A 76 2.43 11.54 2.90
CA THR A 76 1.92 11.90 1.56
C THR A 76 2.77 11.29 0.45
N PRO A 77 2.23 11.10 -0.78
CA PRO A 77 3.03 10.61 -1.91
C PRO A 77 4.29 11.44 -2.18
N GLN A 78 4.23 12.76 -1.96
CA GLN A 78 5.30 13.72 -2.18
C GLN A 78 6.34 13.76 -1.05
N THR A 79 6.05 13.17 0.10
CA THR A 79 6.95 13.18 1.27
C THR A 79 7.46 11.78 1.62
N ASN A 80 6.73 10.73 1.25
CA ASN A 80 7.08 9.36 1.54
C ASN A 80 8.22 8.86 0.63
N ALA A 81 9.35 8.50 1.23
CA ALA A 81 10.53 8.03 0.50
C ALA A 81 10.26 6.75 -0.32
N TYR A 82 9.43 5.84 0.19
CA TYR A 82 9.11 4.61 -0.54
C TYR A 82 8.23 4.86 -1.75
N MET A 83 7.24 5.75 -1.62
CA MET A 83 6.42 6.18 -2.77
C MET A 83 7.29 6.86 -3.83
N LYS A 84 8.20 7.77 -3.43
CA LYS A 84 9.14 8.41 -4.36
C LYS A 84 10.03 7.41 -5.09
N LYS A 85 10.51 6.38 -4.37
CA LYS A 85 11.33 5.31 -4.93
C LYS A 85 10.54 4.38 -5.87
N PHE A 86 9.23 4.21 -5.64
CA PHE A 86 8.32 3.43 -6.49
C PHE A 86 7.95 4.16 -7.77
N LEU A 87 7.55 5.43 -7.68
CA LEU A 87 7.73 6.41 -8.78
C LEU A 87 9.25 6.42 -9.09
N HIS A 88 9.86 7.17 -10.00
CA HIS A 88 11.27 6.87 -10.36
C HIS A 88 11.54 5.44 -10.93
N SER A 89 11.52 4.34 -10.15
CA SER A 89 11.86 2.97 -10.62
C SER A 89 10.77 2.22 -11.39
N SER A 90 9.49 2.40 -11.07
CA SER A 90 8.39 1.75 -11.79
C SER A 90 8.22 2.34 -13.20
N PRO A 91 7.99 1.53 -14.25
CA PRO A 91 7.63 2.06 -15.56
C PRO A 91 6.23 2.69 -15.55
N TRP A 92 5.30 2.13 -14.76
CA TRP A 92 3.94 2.65 -14.60
C TRP A 92 3.89 3.81 -13.60
N LYS A 93 3.16 4.89 -13.94
CA LYS A 93 2.92 6.06 -13.06
C LYS A 93 1.42 6.21 -12.76
N PRO A 94 0.93 5.67 -11.62
CA PRO A 94 -0.48 5.76 -11.25
C PRO A 94 -0.93 7.21 -11.04
N LYS A 95 -2.13 7.54 -11.52
CA LYS A 95 -2.73 8.88 -11.35
C LYS A 95 -3.21 9.12 -9.91
N ASN A 96 -3.61 8.06 -9.22
CA ASN A 96 -4.08 8.12 -7.84
C ASN A 96 -3.11 7.35 -6.94
N LEU A 97 -2.57 8.04 -5.93
CA LEU A 97 -1.54 7.54 -5.03
C LEU A 97 -1.98 7.66 -3.57
N GLY A 98 -1.94 6.54 -2.84
CA GLY A 98 -2.24 6.47 -1.40
C GLY A 98 -1.00 6.13 -0.58
N VAL A 99 -0.88 6.72 0.62
CA VAL A 99 0.17 6.38 1.59
C VAL A 99 -0.47 6.25 2.97
N PHE A 100 -0.35 5.06 3.57
CA PHE A 100 -0.99 4.73 4.84
C PHE A 100 -0.01 4.08 5.81
N ALA A 101 -0.23 4.29 7.12
CA ALA A 101 0.67 3.80 8.16
C ALA A 101 0.47 2.31 8.48
N GLY A 102 -0.75 1.80 8.30
CA GLY A 102 -1.10 0.43 8.66
C GLY A 102 -1.18 0.24 10.17
N ALA A 103 -1.00 -1.00 10.60
CA ALA A 103 -1.05 -1.39 12.01
C ALA A 103 0.26 -2.04 12.45
N LEU A 104 0.56 -1.89 13.73
CA LEU A 104 1.62 -2.58 14.44
C LEU A 104 1.01 -3.75 15.20
N GLN A 105 1.12 -4.96 14.66
CA GLN A 105 0.49 -6.15 15.21
C GLN A 105 1.53 -7.04 15.90
N TYR A 106 2.01 -6.63 17.08
CA TYR A 106 2.99 -7.39 17.85
C TYR A 106 2.52 -8.81 18.18
N SER A 107 1.21 -9.01 18.34
CA SER A 107 0.58 -10.32 18.55
C SER A 107 0.89 -11.35 17.45
N LYS A 108 1.25 -10.88 16.24
CA LYS A 108 1.51 -11.72 15.06
C LYS A 108 2.99 -11.90 14.74
N TYR A 109 3.88 -11.26 15.49
CA TYR A 109 5.31 -11.25 15.17
C TYR A 109 6.08 -12.32 15.93
N ASN A 110 6.98 -12.99 15.23
CA ASN A 110 7.95 -13.88 15.86
C ASN A 110 8.98 -13.04 16.64
N TRP A 111 9.65 -13.65 17.61
CA TRP A 111 10.54 -12.95 18.53
C TRP A 111 11.63 -12.07 17.86
N TRP A 112 12.22 -12.52 16.74
CA TRP A 112 13.16 -11.71 15.97
C TRP A 112 12.51 -10.53 15.23
N GLN A 113 11.32 -10.72 14.65
CA GLN A 113 10.56 -9.65 14.00
C GLN A 113 10.21 -8.56 15.01
N THR A 114 9.81 -8.97 16.22
CA THR A 114 9.55 -8.07 17.35
C THR A 114 10.79 -7.24 17.69
N ARG A 115 11.98 -7.83 17.77
CA ARG A 115 13.24 -7.09 18.02
C ARG A 115 13.55 -6.07 16.92
N ILE A 116 13.41 -6.44 15.66
CA ILE A 116 13.62 -5.52 14.51
C ILE A 116 12.65 -4.35 14.58
N ILE A 117 11.37 -4.64 14.82
CA ILE A 117 10.35 -3.59 14.92
C ILE A 117 10.58 -2.69 16.13
N GLN A 118 10.95 -3.22 17.29
CA GLN A 118 11.30 -2.41 18.46
C GLN A 118 12.48 -1.47 18.17
N LEU A 119 13.50 -1.93 17.42
CA LEU A 119 14.60 -1.07 17.00
C LEU A 119 14.12 0.07 16.10
N ILE A 120 13.32 -0.25 15.08
CA ILE A 120 12.74 0.74 14.17
C ILE A 120 11.89 1.74 14.96
N MET A 121 11.03 1.27 15.86
CA MET A 121 10.17 2.12 16.68
C MET A 121 11.01 3.00 17.61
N LYS A 122 12.05 2.47 18.26
CA LYS A 122 12.98 3.27 19.08
C LYS A 122 13.64 4.39 18.27
N VAL A 123 14.20 4.08 17.10
CA VAL A 123 14.85 5.08 16.22
C VAL A 123 13.85 6.08 15.65
N THR A 124 12.62 5.64 15.36
CA THR A 124 11.59 6.48 14.77
C THR A 124 10.69 7.16 15.82
N GLY A 125 10.95 7.00 17.11
CA GLY A 125 10.16 7.60 18.20
C GLY A 125 8.74 7.05 18.30
N GLY A 126 8.56 5.74 18.14
CA GLY A 126 7.30 5.04 18.32
C GLY A 126 7.31 4.08 19.51
N SER A 127 6.13 3.53 19.86
CA SER A 127 5.99 2.57 20.97
C SER A 127 6.77 1.27 20.74
N THR A 128 7.55 0.87 21.75
CA THR A 128 8.22 -0.43 21.82
C THR A 128 7.48 -1.42 22.72
N ASP A 129 6.32 -1.03 23.27
CA ASP A 129 5.47 -1.90 24.06
C ASP A 129 4.84 -2.97 23.16
N THR A 130 5.18 -4.22 23.42
CA THR A 130 4.76 -5.39 22.64
C THR A 130 3.46 -6.02 23.17
N SER A 131 2.91 -5.50 24.29
CA SER A 131 1.70 -6.04 24.91
C SER A 131 0.41 -5.66 24.18
N ARG A 132 0.48 -4.73 23.22
CA ARG A 132 -0.68 -4.18 22.53
C ARG A 132 -0.41 -4.03 21.04
N ASP A 133 -1.42 -4.36 20.25
CA ASP A 133 -1.46 -3.98 18.84
C ASP A 133 -1.91 -2.52 18.72
N ILE A 134 -1.32 -1.78 17.77
CA ILE A 134 -1.59 -0.36 17.59
C ILE A 134 -1.99 -0.10 16.14
N GLU A 135 -3.20 0.42 15.94
CA GLU A 135 -3.68 0.89 14.64
C GLU A 135 -3.17 2.31 14.39
N PHE A 136 -2.42 2.53 13.31
CA PHE A 136 -1.98 3.86 12.89
C PHE A 136 -2.70 4.33 11.62
N THR A 137 -3.56 3.51 11.02
CA THR A 137 -4.27 3.86 9.81
C THR A 137 -5.29 4.95 10.10
N ASP A 138 -5.14 6.08 9.40
CA ASP A 138 -6.19 7.09 9.28
C ASP A 138 -7.25 6.57 8.29
N TRP A 139 -8.34 6.03 8.84
CA TRP A 139 -9.43 5.47 8.04
C TRP A 139 -10.23 6.53 7.28
N ASP A 140 -10.28 7.78 7.76
CA ASP A 140 -10.90 8.88 7.01
C ASP A 140 -10.11 9.19 5.75
N LYS A 141 -8.79 9.21 5.86
CA LYS A 141 -7.91 9.35 4.70
C LYS A 141 -8.04 8.20 3.70
N VAL A 142 -8.21 6.97 4.19
CA VAL A 142 -8.50 5.81 3.33
C VAL A 142 -9.83 6.01 2.60
N ARG A 143 -10.89 6.45 3.29
CA ARG A 143 -12.20 6.74 2.67
C ARG A 143 -12.08 7.82 1.59
N VAL A 144 -11.38 8.92 1.87
CA VAL A 144 -11.14 10.00 0.88
C VAL A 144 -10.41 9.45 -0.34
N PHE A 145 -9.33 8.68 -0.15
CA PHE A 145 -8.60 8.07 -1.26
C PHE A 145 -9.47 7.15 -2.12
N VAL A 146 -10.30 6.31 -1.50
CA VAL A 146 -11.21 5.40 -2.21
C VAL A 146 -12.26 6.18 -3.00
N ARG A 147 -12.84 7.24 -2.42
CA ARG A 147 -13.80 8.12 -3.11
C ARG A 147 -13.16 8.82 -4.32
N ASP A 148 -11.96 9.37 -4.14
CA ASP A 148 -11.20 10.01 -5.23
C ASP A 148 -10.85 9.03 -6.35
N PHE A 149 -10.47 7.80 -6.00
CA PHE A 149 -10.20 6.72 -6.95
C PHE A 149 -11.43 6.34 -7.77
N TRP A 150 -12.59 6.34 -7.12
CA TRP A 150 -13.84 5.98 -7.78
C TRP A 150 -14.36 7.08 -8.71
N GLN A 151 -14.30 8.33 -8.27
CA GLN A 151 -14.86 9.48 -8.98
C GLN A 151 -14.01 9.92 -10.17
N LYS A 152 -12.68 9.86 -10.06
CA LYS A 152 -11.80 10.20 -11.18
C LYS A 152 -12.01 9.17 -12.28
N ARG A 153 -12.04 9.59 -13.54
CA ARG A 153 -12.09 8.66 -14.68
C ARG A 153 -10.72 8.01 -14.80
#